data_AF-A0A952NY44-F1
#
_entry.id   AF-A0A952NY44-F1
#
_cell.length_a   1.000
_cell.length_b   1.000
_cell.length_c   1.000
_cell.angle_alpha   90.00
_cell.angle_beta   90.00
_cell.angle_gamma   90.00
#
_symmetry.space_group_name_H-M   'P 1'
#
loop_
_entity.id
_entity.type
_entity.pdbx_description
1 polymer ?
#
loop_
_entity_poly.entity_id
_entity_poly.type
_entity_poly.pdbx_seq_one_letter_code
_entity_poly.pdbx_strand_id
1 'polypeptide(L)'
;MSRRVLLISDDYVENSRTETLLKKVGFDVMAIGTDVGLADKVLSFRPDLVVASGNSAKVSALGVGAKLKEMRGFSGAVMLGIDRGAKMNPMDLLKVRMDRMLEVPFDAEKLVRNMCEILALDAEACLEKLRKAQWSESGGEAQMVRGAGVETASTLPEVSQNEAPVPSDRIKSRMTPEERRKRFEKAVGGLDINASDTTLKRASARDKWADVKKDWDLQKLDDQKELKKKFAEALFDEPSGTDDEGA
;
A
#
# COMPACT_ATOMS: atom_id res chain seq x y z
N MET A 1 5.45 -21.10 11.10
CA MET A 1 6.60 -21.23 10.17
C MET A 1 6.99 -19.84 9.72
N SER A 2 8.29 -19.55 9.59
CA SER A 2 8.76 -18.31 8.98
C SER A 2 8.34 -18.25 7.51
N ARG A 3 7.81 -17.11 7.07
CA ARG A 3 7.42 -16.89 5.67
C ARG A 3 8.66 -16.51 4.85
N ARG A 4 8.75 -17.05 3.64
CA ARG A 4 9.88 -16.84 2.73
C ARG A 4 9.59 -15.68 1.77
N VAL A 5 10.49 -14.71 1.72
CA VAL A 5 10.36 -13.49 0.95
C VAL A 5 11.52 -13.37 -0.02
N LEU A 6 11.23 -13.32 -1.31
CA LEU A 6 12.24 -13.05 -2.35
C LEU A 6 12.20 -11.55 -2.66
N LEU A 7 13.27 -10.84 -2.37
CA LEU A 7 13.43 -9.42 -2.64
C LEU A 7 14.30 -9.24 -3.89
N ILE A 8 13.81 -8.44 -4.83
CA ILE A 8 14.44 -8.21 -6.13
C ILE A 8 14.53 -6.70 -6.31
N SER A 9 15.73 -6.16 -6.27
CA SER A 9 15.96 -4.73 -6.50
C SER A 9 17.36 -4.51 -7.04
N ASP A 10 17.48 -3.65 -8.04
CA ASP A 10 18.77 -3.22 -8.60
C ASP A 10 19.49 -2.19 -7.71
N ASP A 11 18.76 -1.47 -6.86
CA ASP A 11 19.35 -0.57 -5.87
C ASP A 11 19.87 -1.36 -4.67
N TYR A 12 21.20 -1.48 -4.59
CA TYR A 12 21.88 -2.19 -3.51
C TYR A 12 21.56 -1.62 -2.11
N VAL A 13 21.44 -0.29 -1.99
CA VAL A 13 21.21 0.37 -0.70
C VAL A 13 19.81 0.07 -0.21
N GLU A 14 18.79 0.19 -1.07
CA GLU A 14 17.42 -0.16 -0.71
C GLU A 14 17.26 -1.66 -0.44
N ASN A 15 17.85 -2.51 -1.28
CA ASN A 15 17.79 -3.96 -1.17
C ASN A 15 18.38 -4.44 0.17
N SER A 16 19.58 -3.97 0.52
CA SER A 16 20.28 -4.33 1.77
C SER A 16 19.54 -3.82 3.01
N ARG A 17 19.01 -2.59 2.97
CA ARG A 17 18.21 -2.02 4.06
C ARG A 17 16.94 -2.82 4.30
N THR A 18 16.20 -3.11 3.22
CA THR A 18 14.93 -3.83 3.29
C THR A 18 15.15 -5.28 3.73
N GLU A 19 16.19 -5.94 3.23
CA GLU A 19 16.58 -7.29 3.64
C GLU A 19 16.86 -7.37 5.14
N THR A 20 17.69 -6.46 5.66
CA THR A 20 18.05 -6.40 7.08
C THR A 20 16.80 -6.19 7.96
N LEU A 21 15.92 -5.29 7.53
CA LEU A 21 14.68 -4.97 8.24
C LEU A 21 13.75 -6.18 8.30
N LEU A 22 13.52 -6.85 7.18
CA LEU A 22 12.63 -8.01 7.10
C LEU A 22 13.17 -9.22 7.87
N LYS A 23 14.50 -9.45 7.84
CA LYS A 23 15.14 -10.47 8.68
C LYS A 23 14.94 -10.22 10.17
N LYS A 24 15.03 -8.96 10.63
CA LYS A 24 14.77 -8.57 12.04
C LYS A 24 13.31 -8.79 12.45
N VAL A 25 12.36 -8.61 11.54
CA VAL A 25 10.93 -8.90 11.80
C VAL A 25 10.67 -10.42 11.90
N GLY A 26 11.56 -11.24 11.33
CA GLY A 26 11.51 -12.71 11.39
C GLY A 26 11.07 -13.39 10.10
N PHE A 27 11.19 -12.69 8.97
CA PHE A 27 11.02 -13.29 7.64
C PHE A 27 12.32 -13.97 7.20
N ASP A 28 12.19 -15.05 6.43
CA ASP A 28 13.32 -15.65 5.72
C ASP A 28 13.45 -14.93 4.38
N VAL A 29 14.52 -14.15 4.20
CA VAL A 29 14.65 -13.21 3.07
C VAL A 29 15.82 -13.60 2.20
N MET A 30 15.56 -13.70 0.90
CA MET A 30 16.58 -13.82 -0.14
C MET A 30 16.56 -12.55 -0.99
N ALA A 31 17.65 -11.79 -0.98
CA ALA A 31 17.80 -10.61 -1.83
C ALA A 31 18.59 -10.95 -3.10
N ILE A 32 18.10 -10.50 -4.26
CA ILE A 32 18.80 -10.60 -5.55
C ILE A 32 18.84 -9.24 -6.24
N GLY A 33 19.95 -8.96 -6.93
CA GLY A 33 20.18 -7.70 -7.64
C GLY A 33 19.85 -7.73 -9.14
N THR A 34 19.43 -8.89 -9.65
CA THR A 34 19.19 -9.13 -11.07
C THR A 34 18.01 -10.08 -11.24
N ASP A 35 17.30 -9.95 -12.36
CA ASP A 35 16.18 -10.84 -12.71
C ASP A 35 16.61 -12.08 -13.54
N VAL A 36 17.92 -12.22 -13.78
CA VAL A 36 18.52 -13.36 -14.48
C VAL A 36 18.44 -14.61 -13.60
N GLY A 37 17.80 -15.67 -14.12
CA GLY A 37 17.60 -16.90 -13.36
C GLY A 37 16.50 -16.79 -12.30
N LEU A 38 15.61 -15.80 -12.39
CA LEU A 38 14.47 -15.64 -11.48
C LEU A 38 13.67 -16.94 -11.31
N ALA A 39 13.42 -17.67 -12.41
CA ALA A 39 12.67 -18.92 -12.37
C ALA A 39 13.34 -19.97 -11.47
N ASP A 40 14.67 -20.14 -11.58
CA ASP A 40 15.43 -21.10 -10.77
C ASP A 40 15.42 -20.71 -9.29
N LYS A 41 15.52 -19.40 -8.99
CA LYS A 41 15.45 -18.87 -7.63
C LYS A 41 14.06 -19.07 -7.02
N VAL A 42 12.99 -18.82 -7.78
CA VAL A 42 11.62 -19.06 -7.32
C VAL A 42 11.37 -20.54 -7.05
N LEU A 43 11.85 -21.43 -7.92
CA LEU A 43 11.68 -22.87 -7.76
C LEU A 43 12.48 -23.46 -6.59
N SER A 44 13.72 -22.98 -6.38
CA SER A 44 14.61 -23.46 -5.31
C SER A 44 14.21 -22.91 -3.94
N PHE A 45 13.93 -21.60 -3.85
CA PHE A 45 13.60 -20.95 -2.60
C PHE A 45 12.13 -21.15 -2.19
N ARG A 46 11.23 -21.31 -3.17
CA ARG A 46 9.76 -21.35 -3.00
C ARG A 46 9.27 -20.19 -2.13
N PRO A 47 9.39 -18.94 -2.59
CA PRO A 47 8.94 -17.79 -1.83
C PRO A 47 7.42 -17.78 -1.67
N ASP A 48 6.94 -17.44 -0.46
CA ASP A 48 5.54 -17.13 -0.20
C ASP A 48 5.16 -15.74 -0.76
N LEU A 49 6.13 -14.83 -0.82
CA LEU A 49 5.98 -13.48 -1.34
C LEU A 49 7.21 -13.08 -2.17
N VAL A 50 6.96 -12.47 -3.32
CA VAL A 50 8.01 -11.81 -4.13
C VAL A 50 7.79 -10.31 -4.07
N VAL A 51 8.82 -9.57 -3.67
CA VAL A 51 8.85 -8.10 -3.67
C VAL A 51 9.84 -7.66 -4.74
N ALA A 52 9.37 -6.94 -5.75
CA ALA A 52 10.23 -6.45 -6.83
C ALA A 52 10.15 -4.93 -6.94
N SER A 53 11.28 -4.24 -6.80
CA SER A 53 11.44 -2.82 -7.13
C SER A 53 12.52 -2.65 -8.20
N GLY A 54 12.44 -1.56 -8.95
CA GLY A 54 13.43 -1.22 -9.97
C GLY A 54 12.81 -0.98 -11.34
N ASN A 55 13.44 -0.06 -12.06
CA ASN A 55 13.07 0.32 -13.42
C ASN A 55 14.33 0.45 -14.27
N SER A 56 15.18 -0.58 -14.25
CA SER A 56 16.39 -0.64 -15.05
C SER A 56 16.40 -1.83 -16.00
N ALA A 57 17.42 -1.88 -16.86
CA ALA A 57 17.64 -3.01 -17.75
C ALA A 57 17.99 -4.31 -17.00
N LYS A 58 18.45 -4.22 -15.74
CA LYS A 58 18.83 -5.39 -14.92
C LYS A 58 17.66 -5.94 -14.12
N VAL A 59 16.80 -5.05 -13.63
CA VAL A 59 15.60 -5.39 -12.86
C VAL A 59 14.50 -4.42 -13.24
N SER A 60 13.39 -4.97 -13.73
CA SER A 60 12.16 -4.23 -13.96
C SER A 60 11.05 -4.87 -13.14
N ALA A 61 10.43 -4.11 -12.23
CA ALA A 61 9.34 -4.60 -11.39
C ALA A 61 8.18 -5.17 -12.22
N LEU A 62 7.79 -4.48 -13.30
CA LEU A 62 6.76 -4.96 -14.24
C LEU A 62 7.23 -6.21 -15.00
N GLY A 63 8.48 -6.23 -15.46
CA GLY A 63 9.05 -7.40 -16.16
C GLY A 63 9.07 -8.65 -15.27
N VAL A 64 9.43 -8.49 -14.00
CA VAL A 64 9.40 -9.56 -13.00
C VAL A 64 7.97 -10.09 -12.80
N GLY A 65 6.99 -9.20 -12.61
CA GLY A 65 5.60 -9.64 -12.43
C GLY A 65 4.99 -10.26 -13.70
N ALA A 66 5.42 -9.88 -14.90
CA ALA A 66 5.05 -10.55 -16.15
C ALA A 66 5.63 -11.98 -16.20
N LYS A 67 6.92 -12.15 -15.91
CA LYS A 67 7.58 -13.46 -15.81
C LYS A 67 6.92 -14.37 -14.77
N LEU A 68 6.53 -13.82 -13.61
CA LEU A 68 5.83 -14.56 -12.55
C LEU A 68 4.41 -14.97 -12.95
N LYS A 69 3.75 -14.21 -13.84
CA LYS A 69 2.43 -14.57 -14.37
C LYS A 69 2.50 -15.76 -15.33
N GLU A 70 3.55 -15.83 -16.14
CA GLU A 70 3.78 -16.92 -17.10
C GLU A 70 4.24 -18.21 -16.40
N MET A 71 4.89 -18.11 -15.23
CA MET A 71 5.29 -19.26 -14.42
C MET A 71 4.08 -19.96 -13.77
N ARG A 72 3.64 -21.06 -14.39
CA ARG A 72 2.55 -21.90 -13.86
C ARG A 72 2.82 -22.53 -12.48
N GLY A 73 4.07 -22.62 -12.06
CA GLY A 73 4.47 -23.22 -10.77
C GLY A 73 4.49 -22.24 -9.59
N PHE A 74 4.31 -20.94 -9.84
CA PHE A 74 4.37 -19.93 -8.78
C PHE A 74 2.96 -19.66 -8.21
N SER A 75 2.80 -19.87 -6.91
CA SER A 75 1.54 -19.61 -6.18
C SER A 75 1.65 -18.52 -5.13
N GLY A 76 2.85 -17.98 -4.90
CA GLY A 76 3.09 -16.91 -3.94
C GLY A 76 2.41 -15.60 -4.35
N ALA A 77 2.40 -14.66 -3.41
CA ALA A 77 1.95 -13.31 -3.68
C ALA A 77 3.06 -12.45 -4.31
N VAL A 78 2.67 -11.40 -5.01
CA VAL A 78 3.57 -10.47 -5.69
C VAL A 78 3.29 -9.04 -5.25
N MET A 79 4.32 -8.37 -4.79
CA MET A 79 4.30 -6.96 -4.45
C MET A 79 5.29 -6.20 -5.33
N LEU A 80 4.80 -5.16 -5.99
CA LEU A 80 5.62 -4.35 -6.90
C LEU A 80 5.89 -2.98 -6.31
N GLY A 81 7.16 -2.60 -6.26
CA GLY A 81 7.62 -1.26 -5.94
C GLY A 81 7.70 -0.41 -7.21
N ILE A 82 7.05 0.75 -7.19
CA ILE A 82 7.14 1.75 -8.27
C ILE A 82 7.77 3.03 -7.75
N ASP A 83 8.59 3.67 -8.58
CA ASP A 83 9.08 5.02 -8.33
C ASP A 83 7.94 6.03 -8.21
N ARG A 84 8.07 6.96 -7.26
CA ARG A 84 7.09 8.04 -7.06
C ARG A 84 6.90 8.85 -8.34
N GLY A 85 5.68 8.83 -8.88
CA GLY A 85 5.31 9.58 -10.08
C GLY A 85 5.62 8.89 -11.41
N ALA A 86 6.04 7.62 -11.41
CA ALA A 86 6.15 6.86 -12.65
C ALA A 86 4.75 6.67 -13.26
N LYS A 87 4.60 7.08 -14.53
CA LYS A 87 3.36 6.88 -15.27
C LYS A 87 3.34 5.47 -15.84
N MET A 88 2.58 4.58 -15.21
CA MET A 88 2.34 3.24 -15.73
C MET A 88 1.16 3.22 -16.69
N ASN A 89 1.29 2.46 -17.78
CA ASN A 89 0.20 2.23 -18.71
C ASN A 89 -0.76 1.18 -18.12
N PRO A 90 -2.08 1.44 -18.03
CA PRO A 90 -3.06 0.49 -17.52
C PRO A 90 -3.04 -0.87 -18.23
N MET A 91 -2.71 -0.88 -19.53
CA MET A 91 -2.62 -2.12 -20.32
C MET A 91 -1.48 -3.04 -19.89
N ASP A 92 -0.40 -2.49 -19.35
CA ASP A 92 0.75 -3.29 -18.91
C ASP A 92 0.51 -3.86 -17.51
N LEU A 93 -0.26 -3.17 -16.67
CA LEU A 93 -0.69 -3.68 -15.37
C LEU A 93 -1.53 -4.96 -15.51
N LEU A 94 -2.38 -5.05 -16.54
CA LEU A 94 -3.18 -6.25 -16.82
C LEU A 94 -2.34 -7.47 -17.23
N LYS A 95 -1.16 -7.26 -17.83
CA LYS A 95 -0.26 -8.34 -18.28
C LYS A 95 0.61 -8.88 -17.15
N VAL A 96 0.64 -8.22 -16.01
CA VAL A 96 1.55 -8.48 -14.90
C VAL A 96 0.76 -9.12 -13.75
N ARG A 97 1.35 -10.09 -13.04
CA ARG A 97 0.79 -10.58 -11.78
C ARG A 97 1.21 -9.62 -10.67
N MET A 98 0.25 -8.97 -10.02
CA MET A 98 0.48 -8.13 -8.85
C MET A 98 -0.69 -8.28 -7.88
N ASP A 99 -0.39 -8.40 -6.59
CA ASP A 99 -1.39 -8.40 -5.52
C ASP A 99 -1.41 -7.03 -4.81
N ARG A 100 -0.23 -6.44 -4.61
CA ARG A 100 -0.07 -5.08 -4.07
C ARG A 100 0.98 -4.29 -4.80
N MET A 101 0.83 -2.98 -4.71
CA MET A 101 1.69 -2.01 -5.33
C MET A 101 2.07 -0.97 -4.28
N LEU A 102 3.36 -0.67 -4.17
CA LEU A 102 3.90 0.26 -3.19
C LEU A 102 4.82 1.27 -3.88
N GLU A 103 4.95 2.44 -3.26
CA GLU A 103 5.88 3.47 -3.72
C GLU A 103 7.27 3.23 -3.14
N VAL A 104 8.28 3.38 -4.00
CA VAL A 104 9.71 3.34 -3.68
C VAL A 104 10.20 4.78 -3.44
N PRO A 105 10.98 5.08 -2.38
CA PRO A 105 11.54 4.14 -1.40
C PRO A 105 10.49 3.58 -0.44
N PHE A 106 10.62 2.30 -0.09
CA PHE A 106 9.66 1.63 0.78
C PHE A 106 9.62 2.24 2.19
N ASP A 107 8.42 2.62 2.62
CA ASP A 107 8.16 2.93 4.02
C ASP A 107 8.01 1.63 4.82
N ALA A 108 8.84 1.45 5.85
CA ALA A 108 8.97 0.20 6.58
C ALA A 108 7.65 -0.28 7.20
N GLU A 109 6.89 0.63 7.81
CA GLU A 109 5.61 0.28 8.43
C GLU A 109 4.58 -0.12 7.38
N LYS A 110 4.49 0.62 6.27
CA LYS A 110 3.59 0.28 5.15
C LYS A 110 3.98 -1.04 4.51
N LEU A 111 5.27 -1.29 4.28
CA LEU A 111 5.76 -2.54 3.70
C LEU A 111 5.34 -3.73 4.57
N VAL A 112 5.70 -3.70 5.87
CA VAL A 112 5.38 -4.80 6.80
C VAL A 112 3.86 -4.99 6.94
N ARG A 113 3.08 -3.91 7.03
CA ARG A 113 1.62 -4.00 7.07
C ARG A 113 1.04 -4.67 5.83
N ASN A 114 1.45 -4.24 4.64
CA ASN A 114 0.98 -4.85 3.39
C ASN A 114 1.42 -6.32 3.28
N MET A 115 2.62 -6.65 3.74
CA MET A 115 3.10 -8.04 3.78
C MET A 115 2.24 -8.90 4.73
N CYS A 116 1.92 -8.39 5.92
CA CYS A 116 1.09 -9.12 6.89
C CYS A 116 -0.34 -9.34 6.37
N GLU A 117 -0.93 -8.33 5.73
CA GLU A 117 -2.26 -8.46 5.10
C GLU A 117 -2.28 -9.56 4.03
N ILE A 118 -1.30 -9.57 3.13
CA ILE A 118 -1.20 -10.55 2.04
C ILE A 118 -0.93 -11.97 2.57
N LEU A 119 -0.04 -12.09 3.56
CA LEU A 119 0.39 -13.37 4.11
C LEU A 119 -0.53 -13.89 5.23
N ALA A 120 -1.61 -13.18 5.52
CA ALA A 120 -2.55 -13.43 6.62
C ALA A 120 -1.83 -13.63 7.97
N LEU A 121 -0.90 -12.73 8.28
CA LEU A 121 -0.17 -12.67 9.55
C LEU A 121 -0.73 -11.55 10.44
N ASP A 122 -0.50 -11.66 11.75
CA ASP A 122 -0.83 -10.59 12.68
C ASP A 122 0.07 -9.36 12.46
N ALA A 123 -0.55 -8.23 12.11
CA ALA A 123 0.15 -7.00 11.78
C ALA A 123 0.79 -6.37 13.02
N GLU A 124 0.11 -6.39 14.18
CA GLU A 124 0.60 -5.73 15.40
C GLU A 124 1.87 -6.42 15.93
N ALA A 125 1.88 -7.76 16.02
CA ALA A 125 3.07 -8.50 16.42
C ALA A 125 4.29 -8.24 15.51
N CYS A 126 4.08 -8.08 14.20
CA CYS A 126 5.16 -7.76 13.26
C CYS A 126 5.64 -6.30 13.39
N LEU A 127 4.72 -5.35 13.62
CA LEU A 127 5.06 -3.93 13.82
C LEU A 127 5.81 -3.70 15.14
N GLU A 128 5.47 -4.42 16.22
CA GLU A 128 6.23 -4.33 17.47
C GLU A 128 7.68 -4.79 17.29
N LYS A 129 7.91 -5.88 16.54
CA LYS A 129 9.26 -6.36 16.22
C LYS A 129 10.01 -5.34 15.37
N LEU A 130 9.33 -4.70 14.43
CA LEU A 130 9.89 -3.62 13.62
C LEU A 130 10.34 -2.43 14.49
N ARG A 131 9.50 -1.98 15.42
CA ARG A 131 9.84 -0.87 16.34
C ARG A 131 11.03 -1.22 17.22
N LYS A 132 11.06 -2.45 17.78
CA LYS A 132 12.21 -3.00 18.52
C LYS A 132 13.49 -3.00 17.67
N ALA A 133 13.39 -3.40 16.40
CA ALA A 133 14.49 -3.40 15.46
C ALA A 133 15.03 -2.00 15.16
N GLN A 134 14.15 -1.00 15.02
CA GLN A 134 14.52 0.40 14.78
C GLN A 134 15.18 1.05 16.00
N TRP A 135 14.72 0.73 17.22
CA TRP A 135 15.40 1.15 18.44
C TRP A 135 16.79 0.55 18.57
N SER A 136 16.98 -0.71 18.16
CA SER A 136 18.31 -1.34 18.14
C SER A 136 19.26 -0.70 17.12
N GLU A 137 18.77 -0.15 16.01
CA GLU A 137 19.59 0.59 15.05
C GLU A 137 19.91 2.01 15.53
N SER A 138 18.99 2.66 16.25
CA SER A 138 19.19 4.02 16.76
C SER A 138 19.99 4.07 18.07
N GLY A 139 20.05 2.95 18.81
CA GLY A 139 20.77 2.82 20.10
C GLY A 139 22.12 2.10 20.00
N GLY A 140 22.67 1.91 18.79
CA GLY A 140 23.69 0.91 18.51
C GLY A 140 25.15 1.35 18.41
N GLU A 141 25.54 2.55 18.86
CA GLU A 141 26.98 2.92 19.00
C GLU A 141 27.36 3.54 20.36
N ALA A 142 26.40 3.74 21.27
CA ALA A 142 26.66 4.47 22.51
C ALA A 142 26.24 3.73 23.80
N GLN A 143 26.48 2.42 23.92
CA GLN A 143 26.63 1.81 25.26
C GLN A 143 27.29 0.41 25.23
N MET A 144 28.60 0.35 24.96
CA MET A 144 29.43 -0.70 25.54
C MET A 144 29.86 -0.25 26.94
N VAL A 145 28.98 -0.43 27.93
CA VAL A 145 29.42 -0.50 29.33
C VAL A 145 29.38 -1.95 29.77
N ARG A 146 30.60 -2.47 29.93
CA ARG A 146 30.99 -3.64 30.71
C ARG A 146 30.03 -3.96 31.86
N GLY A 147 29.71 -5.24 31.98
CA GLY A 147 30.10 -5.95 33.20
C GLY A 147 28.98 -6.62 34.00
N ALA A 148 29.23 -7.91 34.25
CA ALA A 148 28.87 -8.68 35.43
C ALA A 148 27.41 -9.11 35.60
N GLY A 149 27.19 -10.41 35.41
CA GLY A 149 26.01 -11.09 35.92
C GLY A 149 25.98 -11.09 37.45
N VAL A 150 24.77 -11.02 37.97
CA VAL A 150 24.38 -11.61 39.26
C VAL A 150 22.94 -12.09 39.09
N GLU A 151 22.76 -13.40 39.19
CA GLU A 151 21.48 -14.03 39.47
C GLU A 151 21.10 -13.70 40.92
N THR A 152 19.86 -13.27 41.19
CA THR A 152 19.07 -13.69 42.37
C THR A 152 17.67 -13.05 42.40
N ALA A 153 16.69 -13.94 42.45
CA ALA A 153 15.49 -13.93 43.30
C ALA A 153 14.59 -12.67 43.43
N SER A 154 13.38 -12.85 42.92
CA SER A 154 12.10 -12.67 43.64
C SER A 154 11.91 -11.43 44.51
N THR A 155 11.18 -10.44 43.99
CA THR A 155 10.14 -9.77 44.79
C THR A 155 9.07 -9.18 43.86
N LEU A 156 7.83 -9.65 44.00
CA LEU A 156 6.62 -8.98 43.50
C LEU A 156 6.43 -7.65 44.26
N PRO A 157 5.82 -6.64 43.62
CA PRO A 157 4.91 -5.78 44.37
C PRO A 157 3.51 -5.80 43.75
N GLU A 158 2.62 -6.31 44.58
CA GLU A 158 1.29 -5.82 44.94
C GLU A 158 0.53 -4.86 44.02
N VAL A 159 -0.71 -5.28 43.79
CA VAL A 159 -1.84 -4.66 43.11
C VAL A 159 -2.15 -3.26 43.68
N SER A 160 -2.22 -2.26 42.81
CA SER A 160 -2.95 -1.02 43.09
C SER A 160 -4.02 -0.82 42.05
N GLN A 161 -5.26 -0.94 42.51
CA GLN A 161 -6.50 -0.72 41.78
C GLN A 161 -6.62 0.77 41.45
N ASN A 162 -6.80 1.09 40.17
CA ASN A 162 -7.51 2.29 39.72
C ASN A 162 -8.12 2.01 38.35
N GLU A 163 -9.39 1.58 38.37
CA GLU A 163 -10.29 1.58 37.23
C GLU A 163 -10.69 3.02 36.87
N ALA A 164 -10.65 3.35 35.58
CA ALA A 164 -11.67 4.09 34.82
C ALA A 164 -11.14 4.42 33.40
N PRO A 165 -11.98 4.75 32.41
CA PRO A 165 -12.92 3.86 31.76
C PRO A 165 -12.73 3.85 30.22
N VAL A 166 -13.23 2.78 29.59
CA VAL A 166 -13.31 2.59 28.14
C VAL A 166 -14.28 3.62 27.53
N PRO A 167 -13.92 4.41 26.49
CA PRO A 167 -14.90 5.13 25.70
C PRO A 167 -15.34 4.27 24.51
N SER A 168 -16.28 3.37 24.76
CA SER A 168 -17.26 2.99 23.74
C SER A 168 -18.29 4.09 23.73
N ASP A 169 -18.16 5.06 22.82
CA ASP A 169 -19.25 5.97 22.54
C ASP A 169 -19.29 6.37 21.07
N ARG A 170 -20.11 5.62 20.33
CA ARG A 170 -20.80 6.07 19.12
C ARG A 170 -21.69 7.26 19.49
N ILE A 171 -21.11 8.44 19.70
CA ILE A 171 -21.89 9.68 19.80
C ILE A 171 -21.89 10.34 18.43
N LYS A 172 -23.04 10.20 17.75
CA LYS A 172 -23.47 11.13 16.71
C LYS A 172 -23.57 12.52 17.35
N SER A 173 -22.48 13.29 17.36
CA SER A 173 -22.58 14.72 17.67
C SER A 173 -23.12 15.42 16.42
N ARG A 174 -24.44 15.67 16.43
CA ARG A 174 -25.03 16.74 15.64
C ARG A 174 -24.43 18.06 16.12
N MET A 175 -23.21 18.38 15.70
CA MET A 175 -22.70 19.75 15.83
C MET A 175 -23.62 20.65 15.00
N THR A 176 -24.12 21.71 15.63
CA THR A 176 -24.97 22.68 14.94
C THR A 176 -24.17 23.35 13.82
N PRO A 177 -24.81 23.79 12.72
CA PRO A 177 -24.11 24.42 11.59
C PRO A 177 -23.26 25.63 12.01
N GLU A 178 -23.66 26.34 13.06
CA GLU A 178 -22.99 27.53 13.58
C GLU A 178 -21.68 27.21 14.29
N GLU A 179 -21.62 26.12 15.07
CA GLU A 179 -20.40 25.67 15.73
C GLU A 179 -19.38 25.14 14.72
N ARG A 180 -19.85 24.50 13.63
CA ARG A 180 -19.00 24.12 12.50
C ARG A 180 -18.43 25.35 11.81
N ARG A 181 -19.23 26.37 11.53
CA ARG A 181 -18.77 27.62 10.92
C ARG A 181 -17.71 28.32 11.76
N LYS A 182 -17.90 28.45 13.08
CA LYS A 182 -16.89 29.06 13.96
C LYS A 182 -15.57 28.28 13.98
N ARG A 183 -15.61 26.95 13.91
CA ARG A 183 -14.39 26.13 13.79
C ARG A 183 -13.70 26.31 12.45
N PHE A 184 -14.46 26.39 11.36
CA PHE A 184 -13.91 26.68 10.03
C PHE A 184 -13.34 28.10 9.96
N GLU A 185 -13.99 29.09 10.54
CA GLU A 185 -13.52 30.48 10.58
C GLU A 185 -12.22 30.59 11.39
N LYS A 186 -12.13 29.88 12.52
CA LYS A 186 -10.89 29.78 13.31
C LYS A 186 -9.77 29.02 12.57
N ALA A 187 -10.11 28.04 11.74
CA ALA A 187 -9.15 27.30 10.93
C ALA A 187 -8.67 28.09 9.70
N VAL A 188 -9.56 28.88 9.08
CA VAL A 188 -9.27 29.73 7.92
C VAL A 188 -8.48 30.98 8.34
N GLY A 189 -8.79 31.57 9.50
CA GLY A 189 -8.06 32.72 10.03
C GLY A 189 -6.60 32.44 10.40
N GLY A 190 -6.19 31.17 10.48
CA GLY A 190 -4.80 30.75 10.70
C GLY A 190 -4.04 30.39 9.43
N LEU A 191 -4.67 30.49 8.24
CA LEU A 191 -4.05 30.20 6.97
C LEU A 191 -3.72 31.52 6.25
N ASP A 192 -2.53 32.07 6.52
CA ASP A 192 -1.91 33.05 5.64
C ASP A 192 -1.48 32.34 4.35
N ILE A 193 -2.41 32.23 3.40
CA ILE A 193 -2.09 31.72 2.06
C ILE A 193 -1.30 32.80 1.34
N ASN A 194 0.02 32.75 1.48
CA ASN A 194 0.91 33.64 0.76
C ASN A 194 0.89 33.25 -0.73
N ALA A 195 0.32 34.11 -1.57
CA ALA A 195 0.12 33.84 -3.01
C ALA A 195 1.44 33.62 -3.78
N SER A 196 2.59 33.94 -3.17
CA SER A 196 3.93 33.67 -3.70
C SER A 196 4.45 32.25 -3.46
N ASP A 197 3.88 31.47 -2.53
CA ASP A 197 4.31 30.10 -2.23
C ASP A 197 3.54 29.04 -3.04
N THR A 198 2.51 29.44 -3.78
CA THR A 198 1.79 28.55 -4.69
C THR A 198 2.44 28.56 -6.07
N THR A 199 3.02 27.43 -6.48
CA THR A 199 3.74 27.24 -7.76
C THR A 199 2.85 27.28 -9.02
N LEU A 200 1.56 27.56 -8.88
CA LEU A 200 0.62 27.65 -10.00
C LEU A 200 0.39 29.13 -10.38
N LYS A 201 1.13 29.61 -11.38
CA LYS A 201 0.85 30.90 -12.03
C LYS A 201 -0.60 30.90 -12.53
N ARG A 202 -1.39 31.95 -12.26
CA ARG A 202 -2.83 32.07 -12.64
C ARG A 202 -3.16 31.63 -14.08
N ALA A 203 -2.22 31.81 -15.02
CA ALA A 203 -2.34 31.35 -16.40
C ALA A 203 -2.47 29.81 -16.50
N SER A 204 -1.61 29.06 -15.82
CA SER A 204 -1.61 27.59 -15.90
C SER A 204 -2.80 26.93 -15.19
N ALA A 205 -3.39 27.61 -14.21
CA ALA A 205 -4.66 27.17 -13.63
C ALA A 205 -5.81 27.32 -14.65
N ARG A 206 -5.88 28.44 -15.38
CA ARG A 206 -6.93 28.67 -16.38
C ARG A 206 -6.82 27.70 -17.56
N ASP A 207 -5.61 27.39 -18.00
CA ASP A 207 -5.36 26.41 -19.07
C ASP A 207 -5.73 24.99 -18.63
N LYS A 208 -5.36 24.57 -17.41
CA LYS A 208 -5.78 23.28 -16.86
C LYS A 208 -7.30 23.18 -16.67
N TRP A 209 -7.96 24.26 -16.27
CA TRP A 209 -9.42 24.31 -16.19
C TRP A 209 -10.09 24.28 -17.58
N ALA A 210 -9.45 24.86 -18.60
CA ALA A 210 -9.91 24.76 -19.98
C ALA A 210 -9.72 23.35 -20.55
N ASP A 211 -8.61 22.67 -20.23
CA ASP A 211 -8.37 21.27 -20.58
C ASP A 211 -9.38 20.33 -19.92
N VAL A 212 -9.65 20.49 -18.62
CA VAL A 212 -10.69 19.71 -17.92
C VAL A 212 -12.08 19.96 -18.52
N LYS A 213 -12.38 21.19 -18.95
CA LYS A 213 -13.66 21.53 -19.59
C LYS A 213 -13.75 20.99 -21.02
N LYS A 214 -12.61 20.85 -21.71
CA LYS A 214 -12.50 20.27 -23.05
C LYS A 214 -12.56 18.74 -23.03
N ASP A 215 -12.00 18.12 -21.99
CA ASP A 215 -12.07 16.68 -21.73
C ASP A 215 -13.45 16.23 -21.20
N TRP A 216 -14.30 17.19 -20.80
CA TRP A 216 -15.72 16.96 -20.59
C TRP A 216 -16.43 16.82 -21.95
N ASP A 217 -16.19 15.67 -22.57
CA ASP A 217 -16.69 15.31 -23.88
C ASP A 217 -18.22 15.11 -23.80
N LEU A 218 -18.98 16.13 -24.23
CA LEU A 218 -20.44 16.14 -24.18
C LEU A 218 -21.05 14.94 -24.92
N GLN A 219 -20.38 14.44 -25.96
CA GLN A 219 -20.79 13.25 -26.70
C GLN A 219 -20.73 11.99 -25.81
N LYS A 220 -19.64 11.81 -25.04
CA LYS A 220 -19.54 10.68 -24.09
C LYS A 220 -20.59 10.76 -22.98
N LEU A 221 -21.03 11.97 -22.62
CA LEU A 221 -22.07 12.15 -21.60
C LEU A 221 -23.45 11.74 -22.12
N ASP A 222 -23.75 12.04 -23.39
CA ASP A 222 -25.01 11.64 -24.03
C ASP A 222 -25.02 10.15 -24.36
N ASP A 223 -23.90 9.57 -24.78
CA ASP A 223 -23.72 8.12 -24.93
C ASP A 223 -24.00 7.39 -23.61
N GLN A 224 -23.48 7.92 -22.49
CA GLN A 224 -23.75 7.36 -21.16
C GLN A 224 -25.22 7.47 -20.74
N LYS A 225 -25.93 8.53 -21.13
CA LYS A 225 -27.37 8.64 -20.86
C LYS A 225 -28.17 7.65 -21.69
N GLU A 226 -27.80 7.47 -22.96
CA GLU A 226 -28.47 6.53 -23.85
C GLU A 226 -28.25 5.07 -23.40
N LEU A 227 -27.02 4.73 -22.99
CA LEU A 227 -26.71 3.43 -22.36
C LEU A 227 -27.50 3.21 -21.07
N LYS A 228 -27.67 4.24 -20.23
CA LYS A 228 -28.50 4.15 -19.02
C LYS A 228 -29.98 3.96 -19.34
N LYS A 229 -30.50 4.60 -20.40
CA LYS A 229 -31.88 4.44 -20.86
C LYS A 229 -32.11 3.03 -21.39
N LYS A 230 -31.22 2.53 -22.26
CA LYS A 230 -31.25 1.16 -22.80
C LYS A 230 -31.11 0.11 -21.70
N PHE A 231 -30.25 0.35 -20.72
CA PHE A 231 -30.10 -0.52 -19.55
C PHE A 231 -31.36 -0.53 -18.70
N ALA A 232 -31.97 0.63 -18.44
CA ALA A 232 -33.23 0.72 -17.69
C ALA A 232 -34.39 0.05 -18.47
N GLU A 233 -34.50 0.28 -19.78
CA GLU A 233 -35.48 -0.39 -20.65
C GLU A 233 -35.28 -1.90 -20.60
N ALA A 234 -34.06 -2.42 -20.72
CA ALA A 234 -33.78 -3.86 -20.61
C ALA A 234 -33.98 -4.45 -19.19
N LEU A 235 -34.04 -3.61 -18.17
CA LEU A 235 -34.27 -4.03 -16.77
C LEU A 235 -35.77 -4.07 -16.43
N PHE A 236 -36.61 -3.39 -17.22
CA PHE A 236 -38.06 -3.31 -17.03
C PHE A 236 -38.86 -4.00 -18.16
N ASP A 237 -38.29 -4.17 -19.34
CA ASP A 237 -38.76 -5.12 -20.37
C ASP A 237 -38.03 -6.45 -20.16
N GLU A 238 -38.55 -7.28 -19.27
CA GLU A 238 -38.36 -8.73 -19.43
C GLU A 238 -39.21 -9.20 -20.62
N PRO A 239 -38.72 -10.19 -21.40
CA PRO A 239 -39.45 -10.71 -22.53
C PRO A 239 -40.79 -11.28 -22.05
N SER A 240 -41.89 -10.68 -22.51
CA SER A 240 -43.19 -11.32 -22.44
C SER A 240 -43.14 -12.58 -23.31
N GLY A 241 -42.75 -13.69 -22.71
CA GLY A 241 -43.08 -15.01 -23.21
C GLY A 241 -44.60 -15.17 -23.15
N THR A 242 -45.24 -15.16 -24.31
CA THR A 242 -46.48 -15.90 -24.52
C THR A 242 -46.22 -16.88 -25.66
N ASP A 243 -46.06 -18.14 -25.27
CA ASP A 243 -46.22 -19.29 -26.15
C ASP A 243 -47.68 -19.40 -26.64
N ASP A 244 -47.82 -19.95 -27.86
CA ASP A 244 -48.95 -20.67 -28.45
C ASP A 244 -50.36 -20.04 -28.56
N GLU A 245 -50.84 -19.83 -29.80
CA GLU A 245 -51.92 -20.64 -30.41
C GLU A 245 -52.07 -20.30 -31.91
N GLY A 246 -52.28 -21.34 -32.74
CA GLY A 246 -51.99 -21.32 -34.17
C GLY A 246 -53.13 -20.98 -35.14
N ALA A 247 -52.73 -20.96 -36.42
CA ALA A 247 -53.49 -21.33 -37.62
C ALA A 247 -52.50 -21.63 -38.75
#